data_AF-A0AAE7L7G8-F1
#
_entry.id   AF-A0AAE7L7G8-F1
#
_cell.length_a   1.000
_cell.length_b   1.000
_cell.length_c   1.000
_cell.angle_alpha   90.00
_cell.angle_beta   90.00
_cell.angle_gamma   90.00
#
_symmetry.space_group_name_H-M   'P 1'
#
loop_
_entity.id
_entity.type
_entity.pdbx_description
1 polymer ?
#
loop_
_entity_poly.entity_id
_entity_poly.type
_entity_poly.pdbx_seq_one_letter_code
_entity_poly.pdbx_strand_id
1 'polypeptide(L)'
;MGSAPLPVAIDYPAALALRQMALIQGKLPKYLLAPEVSALHHYVPDLHRRMLLATLWNTYICINEALALTLSDFSLVPPYPFVQLATLKGV
;
A
#
# COMPACT_ATOMS: atom_id res chain seq x y z
N MET A 1 3.43 30.53 2.37
CA MET A 1 2.34 29.89 1.59
C MET A 1 1.98 28.60 2.30
N GLY A 2 0.71 28.49 2.72
CA GLY A 2 0.27 27.59 3.78
C GLY A 2 0.38 26.10 3.44
N SER A 3 0.86 25.32 4.42
CA SER A 3 0.71 23.88 4.44
C SER A 3 -0.80 23.58 4.51
N ALA A 4 -1.38 23.03 3.45
CA ALA A 4 -2.73 22.49 3.52
C ALA A 4 -2.74 21.39 4.61
N PRO A 5 -3.57 21.50 5.66
CA PRO A 5 -3.67 20.44 6.64
C PRO A 5 -4.13 19.18 5.91
N LEU A 6 -3.33 18.12 5.97
CA LEU A 6 -3.70 16.82 5.41
C LEU A 6 -5.03 16.38 6.06
N PRO A 7 -6.01 15.83 5.31
CA PRO A 7 -7.41 15.84 5.71
C PRO A 7 -7.74 14.99 6.94
N VAL A 8 -6.83 14.14 7.41
CA VAL A 8 -6.97 13.37 8.64
C VAL A 8 -5.58 13.20 9.25
N ALA A 9 -5.34 13.81 10.41
CA ALA A 9 -4.28 13.33 11.29
C ALA A 9 -4.70 11.94 11.78
N ILE A 10 -3.97 10.90 11.35
CA ILE A 10 -4.24 9.54 11.83
C ILE A 10 -3.94 9.52 13.32
N ASP A 11 -4.97 9.32 14.15
CA ASP A 11 -4.80 9.04 15.58
C ASP A 11 -4.16 7.67 15.74
N TYR A 12 -2.82 7.67 15.69
CA TYR A 12 -2.01 6.47 15.72
C TYR A 12 -2.18 5.66 17.02
N PRO A 13 -2.22 6.27 18.22
CA PRO A 13 -2.58 5.57 19.45
C PRO A 13 -3.93 4.85 19.39
N ALA A 14 -4.98 5.51 18.88
CA ALA A 14 -6.29 4.90 18.75
C ALA A 14 -6.29 3.72 17.75
N ALA A 15 -5.65 3.89 16.60
CA ALA A 15 -5.51 2.83 15.59
C ALA A 15 -4.74 1.61 16.14
N LEU A 16 -3.70 1.86 16.95
CA LEU A 16 -2.93 0.80 17.60
C LEU A 16 -3.79 0.03 18.62
N ALA A 17 -4.57 0.73 19.45
CA ALA A 17 -5.48 0.12 20.41
C ALA A 17 -6.56 -0.74 19.72
N LEU A 18 -7.17 -0.24 18.65
CA LEU A 18 -8.14 -1.00 17.85
C LEU A 18 -7.54 -2.27 17.24
N ARG A 19 -6.31 -2.20 16.73
CA ARG A 19 -5.60 -3.40 16.25
C ARG A 19 -5.36 -4.39 17.38
N GLN A 20 -4.94 -3.94 18.56
CA GLN A 20 -4.75 -4.82 19.72
C GLN A 20 -6.05 -5.51 20.12
N MET A 21 -7.18 -4.78 20.13
CA MET A 21 -8.50 -5.36 20.36
C MET A 21 -8.88 -6.40 19.30
N ALA A 22 -8.61 -6.11 18.02
CA ALA A 22 -8.87 -7.04 16.92
C ALA A 22 -7.99 -8.30 16.98
N LEU A 23 -6.73 -8.17 17.43
CA LEU A 23 -5.82 -9.30 17.61
C LEU A 23 -6.29 -10.26 18.72
N ILE A 24 -6.94 -9.74 19.77
CA ILE A 24 -7.54 -10.57 20.84
C ILE A 24 -8.62 -11.49 20.27
N GLN A 25 -9.37 -11.05 19.26
CA GLN A 25 -10.39 -11.89 18.61
C GLN A 25 -9.80 -12.99 17.73
N GLY A 26 -8.51 -12.93 17.35
CA GLY A 26 -7.75 -13.98 16.67
C GLY A 26 -8.23 -14.38 15.26
N LYS A 27 -9.36 -13.85 14.80
CA LYS A 27 -10.00 -14.22 13.52
C LYS A 27 -9.59 -13.36 12.33
N LEU A 28 -8.95 -12.22 12.57
CA LEU A 28 -8.60 -11.26 11.52
C LEU A 28 -7.13 -11.40 11.13
N PRO A 29 -6.79 -11.32 9.82
CA PRO A 29 -5.40 -11.27 9.38
C PRO A 29 -4.67 -10.06 9.99
N LYS A 30 -3.39 -10.25 10.28
CA LYS A 30 -2.52 -9.17 10.77
C LYS A 30 -2.32 -8.15 9.64
N TYR A 31 -2.66 -6.90 9.88
CA TYR A 31 -2.51 -5.80 8.92
C TYR A 31 -1.60 -4.71 9.49
N LEU A 32 -0.95 -3.98 8.57
CA LEU A 32 -0.13 -2.82 8.86
C LEU A 32 -0.99 -1.55 8.82
N LEU A 33 -0.70 -0.61 9.72
CA LEU A 33 -1.32 0.72 9.71
C LEU A 33 -0.66 1.61 8.66
N ALA A 34 -1.37 2.61 8.15
CA ALA A 34 -0.82 3.52 7.13
C ALA A 34 0.51 4.21 7.55
N PRO A 35 0.72 4.63 8.81
CA PRO A 35 2.01 5.13 9.26
C PRO A 35 3.12 4.07 9.25
N GLU A 36 2.79 2.81 9.54
CA GLU A 36 3.76 1.71 9.51
C GLU A 36 4.15 1.36 8.07
N VAL A 37 3.20 1.42 7.12
CA VAL A 37 3.50 1.26 5.69
C VAL A 37 4.37 2.42 5.20
N SER A 38 4.06 3.66 5.57
CA SER A 38 4.91 4.81 5.24
C SER A 38 6.33 4.68 5.80
N ALA A 39 6.47 4.21 7.03
CA ALA A 39 7.77 3.90 7.63
C ALA A 39 8.50 2.78 6.88
N LEU A 40 7.81 1.70 6.51
CA LEU A 40 8.35 0.61 5.70
C LEU A 40 8.93 1.13 4.39
N HIS A 41 8.18 2.01 3.70
CA HIS A 41 8.63 2.68 2.49
C HIS A 41 9.91 3.50 2.71
N HIS A 42 10.03 4.18 3.85
CA HIS A 42 11.23 4.96 4.18
C HIS A 42 12.46 4.07 4.41
N TYR A 43 12.29 2.96 5.13
CA TYR A 43 13.39 2.06 5.53
C TYR A 43 13.86 1.09 4.44
N VAL A 44 13.16 0.94 3.33
CA VAL A 44 13.59 0.08 2.21
C VAL A 44 14.45 0.90 1.24
N PRO A 45 15.78 0.71 1.22
CA PRO A 45 16.69 1.50 0.37
C PRO A 45 16.66 1.05 -1.09
N ASP A 46 16.25 -0.19 -1.35
CA ASP A 46 16.21 -0.77 -2.69
C ASP A 46 15.03 -0.23 -3.50
N LEU A 47 15.31 0.37 -4.66
CA LEU A 47 14.31 1.00 -5.51
C LEU A 47 13.28 -0.01 -6.02
N HIS A 48 13.70 -1.21 -6.40
CA HIS A 48 12.81 -2.22 -6.94
C HIS A 48 11.81 -2.71 -5.88
N ARG A 49 12.28 -2.99 -4.66
CA ARG A 49 11.43 -3.34 -3.52
C ARG A 49 10.51 -2.19 -3.11
N ARG A 50 11.00 -0.95 -3.12
CA ARG A 50 10.20 0.24 -2.82
C ARG A 50 9.09 0.43 -3.85
N MET A 51 9.38 0.21 -5.14
CA MET A 51 8.40 0.26 -6.22
C MET A 51 7.35 -0.84 -6.08
N LEU A 52 7.76 -2.08 -5.79
CA LEU A 52 6.82 -3.18 -5.54
C LEU A 52 5.86 -2.86 -4.38
N LEU A 53 6.39 -2.41 -3.24
CA LEU A 53 5.58 -2.01 -2.08
C LEU A 53 4.63 -0.85 -2.43
N ALA A 54 5.08 0.09 -3.27
CA ALA A 54 4.27 1.24 -3.67
C ALA A 54 3.11 0.78 -4.55
N THR A 55 3.39 -0.09 -5.51
CA THR A 55 2.36 -0.67 -6.37
C THR A 55 1.35 -1.45 -5.53
N LEU A 56 1.80 -2.33 -4.63
CA LEU A 56 0.93 -3.10 -3.73
C LEU A 56 0.05 -2.20 -2.87
N TRP A 57 0.60 -1.13 -2.29
CA TRP A 57 -0.16 -0.21 -1.45
C TRP A 57 -1.17 0.64 -2.23
N ASN A 58 -0.80 1.09 -3.43
CA ASN A 58 -1.66 1.96 -4.23
C ASN A 58 -2.78 1.20 -4.97
N THR A 59 -2.56 -0.07 -5.32
CA THR A 59 -3.52 -0.85 -6.16
C THR A 59 -4.15 -2.03 -5.44
N TYR A 60 -3.69 -2.36 -4.23
CA TYR A 60 -4.16 -3.50 -3.43
C TYR A 60 -4.09 -4.85 -4.17
N ILE A 61 -3.15 -4.98 -5.11
CA ILE A 61 -2.97 -6.19 -5.92
C ILE A 61 -2.34 -7.35 -5.10
N CYS A 62 -2.63 -8.59 -5.50
CA CYS A 62 -1.94 -9.77 -4.97
C CYS A 62 -0.46 -9.80 -5.38
N ILE A 63 0.42 -10.26 -4.50
CA ILE A 63 1.87 -10.31 -4.78
C ILE A 63 2.23 -11.14 -6.01
N ASN A 64 1.53 -12.25 -6.25
CA ASN A 64 1.78 -13.11 -7.41
C ASN A 64 1.47 -12.40 -8.73
N GLU A 65 0.43 -11.55 -8.75
CA GLU A 65 0.07 -10.74 -9.91
C GLU A 65 1.02 -9.55 -10.04
N ALA A 66 1.43 -8.94 -8.92
CA ALA A 66 2.40 -7.85 -8.90
C ALA A 66 3.76 -8.26 -9.49
N LEU A 67 4.19 -9.49 -9.23
CA LEU A 67 5.45 -10.04 -9.77
C LEU A 67 5.39 -10.31 -11.28
N ALA A 68 4.19 -10.48 -11.84
CA ALA A 68 4.00 -10.63 -13.28
C ALA A 68 3.97 -9.29 -14.03
N LEU A 69 3.89 -8.16 -13.31
CA LEU A 69 3.86 -6.84 -13.92
C LEU A 69 5.21 -6.47 -14.54
N THR A 70 5.11 -5.87 -15.71
CA THR A 70 6.22 -5.35 -16.49
C THR A 70 6.09 -3.84 -16.62
N LEU A 71 7.15 -3.16 -17.09
CA LEU A 71 7.14 -1.71 -17.26
C LEU A 71 6.05 -1.23 -18.23
N SER A 72 5.69 -2.03 -19.24
CA SER A 72 4.64 -1.72 -20.21
C SER A 72 3.23 -1.66 -19.61
N ASP A 73 3.04 -2.25 -18.42
CA ASP A 73 1.76 -2.24 -17.73
C ASP A 73 1.51 -0.93 -16.96
N PHE A 74 2.53 -0.09 -16.82
CA PHE A 74 2.44 1.20 -16.13
C PHE A 74 2.28 2.35 -17.11
N SER A 75 1.13 3.02 -17.06
CA SER A 75 0.95 4.32 -17.71
C SER A 75 1.17 5.42 -16.68
N LEU A 76 2.33 6.07 -16.75
CA LEU A 76 2.70 7.18 -15.85
C LEU A 76 2.39 8.56 -16.45
N VAL A 77 1.52 8.62 -17.46
CA VAL A 77 1.21 9.87 -18.17
C VAL A 77 0.21 10.69 -17.34
N PRO A 78 0.47 11.99 -17.10
CA PRO A 78 -0.51 12.89 -16.47
C PRO A 78 -1.82 12.99 -17.26
N PRO A 79 -2.98 13.30 -16.63
CA PRO A 79 -3.16 13.69 -15.22
C PRO A 79 -3.40 12.53 -14.25
N TYR A 80 -3.69 11.33 -14.75
CA TYR A 80 -4.03 10.17 -13.93
C TYR A 80 -3.18 8.96 -14.32
N PRO A 81 -2.06 8.71 -13.62
CA PRO A 81 -1.29 7.50 -13.84
C PRO A 81 -2.11 6.28 -13.41
N PHE A 82 -2.02 5.19 -14.17
CA PHE A 82 -2.69 3.93 -13.87
C PHE A 82 -1.81 2.73 -14.21
N VAL A 83 -2.12 1.59 -13.60
CA VAL A 83 -1.50 0.30 -13.95
C VAL A 83 -2.56 -0.61 -14.52
N GLN A 84 -2.23 -1.32 -15.59
CA GLN A 84 -3.09 -2.34 -16.17
C GLN A 84 -2.77 -3.69 -15.54
N LEU A 85 -3.80 -4.35 -14.99
CA LEU A 85 -3.63 -5.62 -14.29
C LEU A 85 -4.20 -6.75 -15.14
N ALA A 86 -3.34 -7.69 -15.53
CA ALA A 86 -3.77 -8.97 -16.09
C ALA A 86 -4.02 -9.94 -14.94
N THR A 87 -5.27 -10.05 -14.49
CA THR A 87 -5.63 -10.99 -13.42
C THR A 87 -5.55 -12.43 -13.93
N LEU A 88 -4.73 -13.27 -13.29
CA LEU A 88 -4.58 -14.69 -13.66
C LEU A 88 -5.76 -15.56 -13.19
N LYS A 89 -6.72 -15.00 -12.45
CA LYS A 89 -8.02 -15.63 -12.14
C LYS A 89 -9.02 -15.33 -13.27
N GLY A 90 -8.88 -16.01 -14.39
CA GLY A 90 -9.73 -15.79 -15.56
C GLY A 90 -9.64 -16.86 -16.64
N VAL A 91 -9.40 -18.12 -16.25
CA VAL A 91 -9.65 -19.33 -17.05
C VAL A 91 -10.23 -20.39 -16.13
#